data_AF-A0A534AQX2-F1
#
_entry.id   AF-A0A534AQX2-F1
#
_cell.length_a   1.000
_cell.length_b   1.000
_cell.length_c   1.000
_cell.angle_alpha   90.00
_cell.angle_beta   90.00
_cell.angle_gamma   90.00
#
_symmetry.space_group_name_H-M   'P 1'
#
loop_
_entity.id
_entity.type
_entity.pdbx_description
1 polymer ?
#
loop_
_entity_poly.entity_id
_entity_poly.type
_entity_poly.pdbx_seq_one_letter_code
_entity_poly.pdbx_strand_id
1 'polypeptide(L)'
;MPDTAAPTGATPIVLAYSGGLDTSFLVPWLAERHRRPVITVTVDTGGIDAAAARALAARSRALGALEHHQIDARADYFEQVLRFLIMGNVRRGQLYPLCVGAERVMQAQT
;
A
#
# COMPACT_ATOMS: atom_id res chain seq x y z
N MET A 1 26.19 16.51 14.61
CA MET A 1 25.52 15.33 14.00
C MET A 1 24.27 15.07 14.82
N PRO A 2 23.08 14.92 14.22
CA PRO A 2 21.93 14.49 15.01
C PRO A 2 22.14 13.00 15.36
N ASP A 3 22.03 12.76 16.65
CA ASP A 3 22.13 11.49 17.35
C ASP A 3 21.22 10.42 16.72
N THR A 4 21.81 9.37 16.13
CA THR A 4 21.07 8.26 15.53
C THR A 4 20.69 7.26 16.61
N ALA A 5 19.77 7.68 17.50
CA ALA A 5 19.22 6.80 18.51
C ALA A 5 18.51 5.61 17.84
N ALA A 6 18.85 4.39 18.28
CA ALA A 6 18.24 3.15 17.80
C ALA A 6 16.71 3.18 17.98
N PRO A 7 15.95 2.54 17.06
CA PRO A 7 14.48 2.52 17.13
C PRO A 7 14.02 2.03 18.50
N THR A 8 13.27 2.87 19.21
CA THR A 8 12.92 2.66 20.63
C THR A 8 11.52 2.03 20.79
N GLY A 9 10.73 1.98 19.72
CA GLY A 9 9.46 1.26 19.69
C GLY A 9 9.59 -0.11 19.00
N ALA A 10 9.33 -1.19 19.73
CA ALA A 10 9.46 -2.55 19.23
C ALA A 10 8.50 -2.89 18.07
N THR A 11 7.30 -2.28 18.04
CA THR A 11 6.28 -2.59 17.03
C THR A 11 6.43 -1.68 15.80
N PRO A 12 6.62 -2.21 14.59
CA PRO A 12 6.69 -1.39 13.37
C PRO A 12 5.38 -0.67 13.05
N ILE A 13 5.48 0.44 12.30
CA ILE A 13 4.34 1.08 11.64
C ILE A 13 4.21 0.46 10.26
N VAL A 14 3.04 -0.12 9.95
CA VAL A 14 2.72 -0.60 8.60
C VAL A 14 2.08 0.54 7.81
N LEU A 15 2.71 0.93 6.71
CA LEU A 15 2.29 2.01 5.84
C LEU A 15 1.78 1.45 4.51
N ALA A 16 0.50 1.68 4.20
CA ALA A 16 -0.02 1.52 2.85
C ALA A 16 0.71 2.48 1.91
N TYR A 17 1.46 1.92 0.96
CA TYR A 17 2.46 2.64 0.17
C TYR A 17 2.14 2.55 -1.32
N SER A 18 1.95 3.71 -1.95
CA SER A 18 1.68 3.80 -3.40
C SER A 18 2.88 4.25 -4.22
N GLY A 19 3.99 4.63 -3.57
CA GLY A 19 5.14 5.25 -4.24
C GLY A 19 4.95 6.72 -4.62
N GLY A 20 3.77 7.28 -4.38
CA GLY A 20 3.51 8.71 -4.55
C GLY A 20 4.33 9.57 -3.60
N LEU A 21 4.37 10.88 -3.87
CA LEU A 21 5.13 11.84 -3.07
C LEU A 21 4.75 11.76 -1.59
N ASP A 22 3.46 11.80 -1.28
CA ASP A 22 2.95 11.83 0.09
C ASP A 22 3.35 10.58 0.88
N THR A 23 3.09 9.38 0.34
CA THR A 23 3.46 8.13 1.00
C THR A 23 4.97 7.94 1.08
N SER A 24 5.73 8.51 0.13
CA SER A 24 7.20 8.50 0.16
C SER A 24 7.75 9.43 1.24
N PHE A 25 7.18 10.62 1.40
CA PHE A 25 7.52 11.55 2.47
C PHE A 25 7.22 10.95 3.85
N LEU A 26 6.11 10.21 3.98
CA LEU A 26 5.72 9.58 5.24
C LEU A 26 6.72 8.53 5.74
N VAL A 27 7.50 7.87 4.87
CA VAL A 27 8.45 6.82 5.30
C VAL A 27 9.49 7.38 6.30
N PRO A 28 10.34 8.36 5.94
CA PRO A 28 11.30 8.93 6.89
C PRO A 28 10.61 9.76 7.97
N TRP A 29 9.52 10.47 7.64
CA TRP A 29 8.83 11.32 8.60
C TRP A 29 8.22 10.53 9.76
N LEU A 30 7.54 9.42 9.48
CA LEU A 30 6.96 8.56 10.53
C LEU A 30 8.07 7.91 11.37
N ALA A 31 9.16 7.48 10.73
CA ALA A 31 10.30 6.89 11.42
C ALA A 31 10.95 7.88 12.40
N GLU A 32 11.20 9.11 11.97
CA GLU A 32 11.77 10.18 12.80
C GLU A 32 10.79 10.61 13.91
N ARG A 33 9.53 10.88 13.53
CA ARG A 33 8.52 11.42 14.44
C ARG A 33 8.14 10.45 15.55
N HIS A 34 8.02 9.17 15.23
CA HIS A 34 7.58 8.14 16.18
C HIS A 34 8.71 7.28 16.72
N ARG A 35 9.95 7.42 16.22
CA ARG A 35 11.11 6.59 16.59
C ARG A 35 10.81 5.08 16.48
N ARG A 36 10.08 4.71 15.43
CA ARG A 36 9.61 3.36 15.13
C ARG A 36 10.00 2.97 13.72
N PRO A 37 10.34 1.70 13.45
CA PRO A 37 10.57 1.25 12.09
C PRO A 37 9.28 1.34 11.26
N VAL A 38 9.40 1.63 9.98
CA VAL A 38 8.29 1.67 9.02
C VAL A 38 8.42 0.51 8.06
N ILE A 39 7.37 -0.31 7.96
CA ILE A 39 7.22 -1.34 6.93
C ILE A 39 6.25 -0.79 5.89
N THR A 40 6.62 -0.85 4.62
CA THR A 40 5.75 -0.42 3.53
C THR A 40 5.04 -1.60 2.91
N VAL A 41 3.75 -1.45 2.59
CA VAL A 41 2.94 -2.49 1.95
C VAL A 41 2.23 -1.91 0.74
N THR A 42 2.38 -2.57 -0.41
CA THR A 42 1.63 -2.27 -1.63
C THR A 42 0.78 -3.48 -2.00
N VAL A 43 -0.53 -3.31 -2.09
CA VAL A 43 -1.46 -4.34 -2.54
C VAL A 43 -1.73 -4.12 -4.03
N ASP A 44 -1.30 -5.06 -4.87
CA ASP A 44 -1.51 -5.05 -6.30
C ASP A 44 -2.82 -5.75 -6.65
N THR A 45 -3.77 -4.98 -7.14
CA THR A 45 -5.09 -5.44 -7.60
C THR A 45 -5.17 -5.56 -9.13
N GLY A 46 -4.04 -5.44 -9.83
CA GLY A 46 -3.92 -5.59 -11.28
C GLY A 46 -3.33 -4.39 -12.02
N GLY A 47 -2.92 -3.35 -11.28
CA GLY A 47 -2.45 -2.07 -11.85
C GLY A 47 -0.93 -1.89 -11.86
N ILE A 48 -0.16 -2.85 -11.33
CA ILE A 48 1.28 -2.70 -11.12
C ILE A 48 2.04 -3.71 -11.97
N ASP A 49 2.81 -3.22 -12.95
CA ASP A 49 3.72 -4.07 -13.71
C ASP A 49 5.02 -4.36 -12.95
N ALA A 50 5.82 -5.29 -13.49
CA ALA A 50 7.07 -5.71 -12.85
C ALA A 50 8.11 -4.57 -12.73
N ALA A 51 8.10 -3.59 -13.64
CA ALA A 51 9.02 -2.45 -13.58
C ALA A 51 8.60 -1.47 -12.47
N ALA A 52 7.30 -1.15 -12.38
CA ALA A 52 6.71 -0.35 -11.33
C ALA A 52 6.91 -0.98 -9.95
N ALA A 53 6.69 -2.29 -9.82
CA ALA A 53 6.97 -3.07 -8.61
C ALA A 53 8.42 -2.91 -8.13
N ARG A 54 9.40 -3.08 -9.03
CA ARG A 54 10.82 -2.89 -8.68
C ARG A 54 11.12 -1.44 -8.27
N ALA A 55 10.52 -0.47 -8.95
CA ALA A 55 10.70 0.94 -8.63
C ALA A 55 10.13 1.31 -7.25
N LEU A 56 8.98 0.76 -6.88
CA LEU A 56 8.36 0.91 -5.56
C LEU A 56 9.28 0.36 -4.45
N ALA A 57 9.74 -0.88 -4.62
CA ALA A 57 10.63 -1.54 -3.66
C ALA A 57 11.98 -0.82 -3.51
N ALA A 58 12.53 -0.29 -4.61
CA ALA A 58 13.76 0.49 -4.59
C ALA A 58 13.57 1.83 -3.86
N ARG A 59 12.48 2.55 -4.17
CA ARG A 59 12.17 3.84 -3.55
C ARG A 59 11.90 3.70 -2.06
N SER A 60 11.11 2.71 -1.65
CA SER A 60 10.82 2.42 -0.25
C SER A 60 12.10 2.19 0.57
N ARG A 61 12.99 1.33 0.08
CA ARG A 61 14.30 1.08 0.72
C ARG A 61 15.18 2.32 0.76
N ALA A 62 15.25 3.08 -0.33
CA ALA A 62 16.04 4.32 -0.38
C ALA A 62 15.58 5.38 0.64
N LEU A 63 14.30 5.36 1.03
CA LEU A 63 13.70 6.26 2.01
C LEU A 63 13.80 5.77 3.45
N GLY A 64 14.41 4.60 3.69
CA GLY A 64 14.67 4.08 5.03
C GLY A 64 13.57 3.20 5.62
N ALA A 65 12.68 2.64 4.79
CA ALA A 65 11.77 1.59 5.26
C ALA A 65 12.56 0.36 5.71
N LEU A 66 12.10 -0.29 6.78
CA LEU A 66 12.67 -1.55 7.28
C LEU A 66 12.46 -2.67 6.25
N GLU A 67 11.24 -2.79 5.73
CA GLU A 67 10.83 -3.80 4.76
C GLU A 67 9.82 -3.21 3.76
N HIS A 68 9.72 -3.85 2.60
CA HIS A 68 8.70 -3.58 1.59
C HIS A 68 8.03 -4.89 1.17
N HIS A 69 6.72 -4.98 1.39
CA HIS A 69 5.91 -6.09 0.91
C HIS A 69 5.06 -5.63 -0.26
N GLN A 70 5.09 -6.41 -1.33
CA GLN A 70 4.11 -6.33 -2.39
C GLN A 70 3.22 -7.56 -2.31
N ILE A 71 1.91 -7.35 -2.19
CA ILE A 71 0.93 -8.42 -2.09
C ILE A 71 0.15 -8.47 -3.40
N ASP A 72 0.16 -9.63 -4.06
CA ASP A 72 -0.68 -9.87 -5.23
C ASP A 72 -2.09 -10.28 -4.76
N ALA A 73 -3.04 -9.37 -4.91
CA ALA A 73 -4.44 -9.57 -4.53
C ALA A 73 -5.36 -9.70 -5.73
N ARG A 74 -4.83 -9.94 -6.95
CA ARG A 74 -5.65 -9.97 -8.18
C ARG A 74 -6.72 -11.06 -8.14
N ALA A 75 -6.35 -12.26 -7.72
CA ALA A 75 -7.27 -13.39 -7.61
C ALA A 75 -8.33 -13.12 -6.53
N ASP A 76 -7.91 -12.70 -5.34
CA ASP A 76 -8.82 -12.40 -4.23
C ASP A 76 -9.77 -11.25 -4.56
N TYR A 77 -9.29 -10.20 -5.23
CA TYR A 77 -10.13 -9.08 -5.64
C TYR A 77 -11.21 -9.52 -6.63
N PHE A 78 -10.88 -10.43 -7.56
CA PHE A 78 -11.88 -10.99 -8.46
C PHE A 78 -12.93 -11.83 -7.73
N GLU A 79 -12.47 -12.78 -6.91
CA GLU A 79 -13.33 -13.75 -6.23
C GLU A 79 -14.23 -13.11 -5.16
N GLN A 80 -13.72 -12.10 -4.46
CA GLN A 80 -14.41 -11.51 -3.32
C GLN A 80 -15.19 -10.25 -3.70
N VAL A 81 -14.82 -9.56 -4.80
CA VAL A 81 -15.39 -8.26 -5.14
C VAL A 81 -15.87 -8.17 -6.59
N LEU A 82 -14.98 -8.29 -7.57
CA LEU A 82 -15.32 -7.95 -8.97
C LEU A 82 -16.42 -8.85 -9.53
N ARG A 83 -16.41 -10.17 -9.28
CA ARG A 83 -17.46 -11.04 -9.81
C ARG A 83 -18.85 -10.63 -9.33
N PHE A 84 -18.98 -10.17 -8.09
CA PHE A 84 -20.27 -9.78 -7.52
C PHE A 84 -20.72 -8.41 -8.06
N LEU A 85 -19.79 -7.48 -8.28
CA LEU A 85 -20.11 -6.22 -8.96
C LEU A 85 -20.63 -6.46 -10.38
N ILE A 86 -20.02 -7.42 -11.10
CA ILE A 86 -20.44 -7.83 -12.45
C ILE A 86 -21.81 -8.53 -12.39
N MET A 87 -21.96 -9.57 -11.57
CA MET A 87 -23.23 -10.31 -11.42
C MET A 87 -24.40 -9.41 -11.04
N GLY A 88 -24.16 -8.43 -10.15
CA GLY A 88 -25.17 -7.47 -9.72
C GLY A 88 -25.41 -6.32 -10.68
N ASN A 89 -24.68 -6.23 -11.81
CA ASN A 89 -24.67 -5.06 -12.69
C ASN A 89 -24.55 -3.73 -11.90
N VAL A 90 -23.68 -3.71 -10.89
CA VAL A 90 -23.63 -2.63 -9.90
C VAL A 90 -23.17 -1.34 -10.55
N ARG A 91 -23.99 -0.29 -10.43
CA ARG A 91 -23.69 1.06 -10.96
C ARG A 91 -24.12 2.14 -9.98
N ARG A 92 -23.15 2.85 -9.41
CA ARG A 92 -23.40 4.08 -8.64
C ARG A 92 -23.89 5.17 -9.59
N GLY A 93 -25.05 5.73 -9.27
CA GLY A 93 -25.68 6.76 -10.11
C GLY A 93 -25.97 6.27 -11.53
N GLN A 94 -26.23 4.97 -11.72
CA GLN A 94 -26.51 4.34 -13.01
C GLN A 94 -25.36 4.38 -14.04
N LEU A 95 -24.17 4.85 -13.66
CA LEU A 95 -23.03 5.01 -14.56
C LEU A 95 -21.75 4.33 -14.04
N TYR A 96 -21.37 4.60 -12.79
CA TYR A 96 -20.04 4.27 -12.30
C TYR A 96 -19.99 2.91 -11.59
N PRO A 97 -19.17 1.93 -12.02
CA PRO A 97 -19.21 0.57 -11.50
C PRO A 97 -18.40 0.35 -10.21
N LEU A 98 -18.25 1.39 -9.37
CA LEU A 98 -17.58 1.32 -8.06
C LEU A 98 -16.09 0.91 -8.08
N CYS A 99 -15.36 1.11 -9.18
CA CYS A 99 -13.98 0.61 -9.37
C CYS A 99 -13.03 0.91 -8.20
N VAL A 100 -12.99 2.17 -7.73
CA VAL A 100 -12.00 2.63 -6.73
C VAL A 100 -12.45 2.33 -5.31
N GLY A 101 -13.74 2.52 -5.02
CA GLY A 101 -14.26 2.30 -3.67
C GLY A 101 -14.16 0.84 -3.24
N ALA A 102 -14.41 -0.07 -4.18
CA ALA A 102 -14.37 -1.50 -3.93
C ALA A 102 -12.93 -2.01 -3.70
N GLU A 103 -11.95 -1.41 -4.37
CA GLU A 103 -10.52 -1.71 -4.19
C GLU A 103 -10.00 -1.39 -2.79
N ARG A 104 -10.50 -0.32 -2.16
CA ARG A 104 -10.02 0.12 -0.84
C ARG A 104 -10.27 -0.91 0.26
N VAL A 105 -11.32 -1.72 0.13
CA VAL A 105 -11.62 -2.79 1.08
C VAL A 105 -10.55 -3.87 1.00
N MET A 106 -10.15 -4.27 -0.22
CA MET A 106 -9.04 -5.23 -0.41
C MET A 106 -7.73 -4.70 0.19
N GLN A 107 -7.39 -3.43 -0.08
CA GLN A 107 -6.16 -2.82 0.42
C GLN A 107 -6.09 -2.74 1.96
N ALA A 108 -7.23 -2.65 2.65
CA ALA A 108 -7.29 -2.54 4.11
C ALA A 108 -7.36 -3.90 4.84
N GLN A 109 -7.81 -4.95 4.16
CA GLN A 109 -8.01 -6.29 4.74
C GLN A 109 -6.81 -7.23 4.55
N THR A 110 -6.01 -7.01 3.50
CA THR A 110 -4.89 -7.87 3.09
C THR A 110 -3.61 -7.49 3.83
#